data_AF-A0AAW5VPQ5-F1
#
_entry.id   AF-A0AAW5VPQ5-F1
#
_cell.length_a   1.000
_cell.length_b   1.000
_cell.length_c   1.000
_cell.angle_alpha   90.00
_cell.angle_beta   90.00
_cell.angle_gamma   90.00
#
_symmetry.space_group_name_H-M   'P 1'
#
loop_
_entity.id
_entity.type
_entity.pdbx_description
1 polymer ?
#
loop_
_entity_poly.entity_id
_entity_poly.type
_entity_poly.pdbx_seq_one_letter_code
_entity_poly.pdbx_strand_id
1 'polypeptide(L)'
;MNLIPLAGALVAFLLAVSHWIETMQRRIIGKQNALSPVLASRKQEMGLVTFFYHYAATLLFLTLGILQIHIYLELSGEIQFYRYFFGIHIPCLFLIGPLVYIYFEEMGGGDFYKSNPFHFFPSLVSLFFIYLIRPTDFSLFPLGLSIWNQTDNFESMIHFLLGFAILSILGYMVSIFTRVVRWKFGSKGKLESSFFPLICLLVYSLFVVVSFVISQLFFMLLFGVACFALTSLLILILLFKMNHKEVIPNFQSEVRLARYKESRLRGLDINQTL
;
A
#
# COMPACT_ATOMS: atom_id res chain seq x y z
N MET A 1 -12.72 22.61 -2.85
CA MET A 1 -12.36 21.21 -3.13
C MET A 1 -11.02 20.78 -2.52
N ASN A 2 -10.13 21.72 -2.15
CA ASN A 2 -8.79 21.40 -1.65
C ASN A 2 -8.73 20.71 -0.28
N LEU A 3 -9.82 20.66 0.50
CA LEU A 3 -9.81 20.02 1.82
C LEU A 3 -9.95 18.49 1.77
N ILE A 4 -10.35 17.92 0.62
CA ILE A 4 -10.58 16.47 0.49
C ILE A 4 -9.29 15.66 0.74
N PRO A 5 -8.12 16.02 0.14
CA PRO A 5 -6.87 15.36 0.44
C PRO A 5 -6.43 15.54 1.90
N LEU A 6 -6.66 16.72 2.48
CA LEU A 6 -6.34 16.97 3.89
C LEU A 6 -7.15 16.06 4.83
N ALA A 7 -8.45 15.91 4.58
CA ALA A 7 -9.29 14.96 5.31
C ALA A 7 -8.79 13.52 5.12
N GLY A 8 -8.41 13.14 3.90
CA GLY A 8 -7.80 11.84 3.60
C GLY A 8 -6.51 11.61 4.38
N ALA A 9 -5.63 12.62 4.47
CA ALA A 9 -4.41 12.56 5.26
C ALA A 9 -4.70 12.31 6.75
N LEU A 10 -5.63 13.06 7.35
CA LEU A 10 -6.02 12.89 8.75
C LEU A 10 -6.52 11.47 9.03
N VAL A 11 -7.39 10.94 8.17
CA VAL A 11 -7.90 9.56 8.30
C VAL A 11 -6.77 8.54 8.16
N ALA A 12 -5.84 8.75 7.22
CA ALA A 12 -4.67 7.90 7.05
C ALA A 12 -3.77 7.90 8.30
N PHE A 13 -3.53 9.07 8.92
CA PHE A 13 -2.77 9.14 10.17
C PHE A 13 -3.47 8.44 11.33
N LEU A 14 -4.79 8.58 11.47
CA LEU A 14 -5.55 7.85 12.48
C LEU A 14 -5.45 6.33 12.29
N LEU A 15 -5.53 5.85 11.05
CA LEU A 15 -5.33 4.44 10.71
C LEU A 15 -3.90 3.99 11.04
N ALA A 16 -2.89 4.80 10.71
CA ALA A 16 -1.49 4.51 11.01
C ALA A 16 -1.26 4.38 12.53
N VAL A 17 -1.73 5.33 13.33
CA VAL A 17 -1.62 5.31 14.80
C VAL A 17 -2.38 4.11 15.37
N SER A 18 -3.58 3.84 14.88
CA SER A 18 -4.36 2.67 15.31
C SER A 18 -3.62 1.35 15.08
N HIS A 19 -3.04 1.16 13.89
CA HIS A 19 -2.25 -0.03 13.59
C HIS A 19 -0.96 -0.10 14.40
N TRP A 20 -0.31 1.04 14.65
CA TRP A 20 0.89 1.09 15.48
C TRP A 20 0.59 0.62 16.92
N ILE A 21 -0.46 1.16 17.53
CA ILE A 21 -0.88 0.77 18.89
C ILE A 21 -1.18 -0.73 18.94
N GLU A 22 -1.90 -1.26 17.96
CA GLU A 22 -2.25 -2.68 17.87
C GLU A 22 -0.99 -3.57 17.75
N THR A 23 -0.04 -3.21 16.88
CA THR A 23 1.23 -3.93 16.74
C THR A 23 2.06 -3.89 18.03
N MET A 24 2.08 -2.75 18.72
CA MET A 24 2.79 -2.61 20.01
C MET A 24 2.16 -3.48 21.10
N GLN A 25 0.83 -3.49 21.20
CA GLN A 25 0.10 -4.33 22.16
C GLN A 25 0.35 -5.82 21.92
N ARG A 26 0.27 -6.28 20.66
CA ARG A 26 0.58 -7.68 20.31
C ARG A 26 2.00 -8.09 20.71
N ARG A 27 2.99 -7.21 20.54
CA ARG A 27 4.37 -7.46 20.97
C ARG A 27 4.52 -7.57 22.49
N ILE A 28 3.84 -6.71 23.25
CA ILE A 28 3.91 -6.74 24.72
C ILE A 28 3.31 -8.05 25.25
N ILE A 29 2.13 -8.43 24.76
CA ILE A 29 1.44 -9.68 25.16
C ILE A 29 2.25 -10.91 24.71
N GLY A 30 2.80 -10.90 23.49
CA GLY A 30 3.63 -11.99 22.98
C GLY A 30 4.89 -12.23 23.81
N LYS A 31 5.52 -11.16 24.33
CA LYS A 31 6.67 -11.27 25.24
C LYS A 31 6.28 -11.84 26.62
N GLN A 32 5.09 -11.54 27.12
CA GLN A 32 4.59 -12.10 28.39
C GLN A 32 4.30 -13.61 28.28
N ASN A 33 3.74 -14.06 27.15
CA ASN A 33 3.43 -15.48 26.93
C ASN A 33 4.68 -16.34 26.60
N ALA A 34 5.76 -15.72 26.12
CA ALA A 34 7.03 -16.38 25.80
C ALA A 34 7.91 -16.69 27.04
N LEU A 35 7.43 -16.45 28.25
CA LEU A 35 8.12 -16.82 29.50
C LEU A 35 8.10 -18.34 29.82
N SER A 36 7.54 -19.17 28.93
CA SER A 36 7.69 -20.63 29.02
C SER A 36 8.96 -21.09 28.27
N PRO A 37 9.92 -21.78 28.93
CA PRO A 37 11.30 -21.91 28.45
C PRO A 37 11.51 -22.90 27.29
N VAL A 38 10.45 -23.49 26.72
CA VAL A 38 10.56 -24.62 25.77
C VAL A 38 10.54 -24.18 24.30
N LEU A 39 10.17 -22.93 23.98
CA LEU A 39 10.11 -22.40 22.60
C LEU A 39 11.18 -21.35 22.26
N ALA A 40 12.15 -21.15 23.16
CA ALA A 40 13.21 -20.15 23.01
C ALA A 40 14.25 -20.46 21.89
N SER A 41 14.13 -21.60 21.18
CA SER A 41 15.09 -21.97 20.13
C SER A 41 14.84 -21.33 18.76
N ARG A 42 13.70 -20.65 18.54
CA ARG A 42 13.49 -19.85 17.33
C ARG A 42 13.86 -18.39 17.57
N LYS A 43 15.14 -18.18 17.92
CA LYS A 43 15.78 -16.87 17.99
C LYS A 43 15.82 -16.28 16.57
N GLN A 44 14.68 -15.78 16.10
CA GLN A 44 14.52 -15.09 14.83
C GLN A 44 15.29 -13.79 14.91
N GLU A 45 16.31 -13.67 14.08
CA GLU A 45 17.11 -12.47 13.91
C GLU A 45 16.21 -11.23 13.80
N MET A 46 16.46 -10.29 14.71
CA MET A 46 15.81 -9.00 14.78
C MET A 46 16.36 -8.09 13.67
N GLY A 47 16.19 -8.50 12.42
CA GLY A 47 16.62 -7.72 11.25
C GLY A 47 15.63 -6.59 10.94
N LEU A 48 16.14 -5.52 10.29
CA LEU A 48 15.32 -4.40 9.77
C LEU A 48 14.13 -4.89 8.94
N VAL A 49 14.33 -5.95 8.17
CA VAL A 49 13.33 -6.62 7.34
C VAL A 49 12.12 -7.06 8.18
N THR A 50 12.35 -7.70 9.34
CA THR A 50 11.29 -8.12 10.26
C THR A 50 10.52 -6.93 10.83
N PHE A 51 11.19 -5.80 11.07
CA PHE A 51 10.55 -4.56 11.51
C PHE A 51 9.60 -4.01 10.43
N PHE A 52 10.08 -3.86 9.20
CA PHE A 52 9.24 -3.37 8.08
C PHE A 52 7.99 -4.20 7.88
N TYR A 53 8.08 -5.52 8.06
CA TYR A 53 6.91 -6.39 7.98
C TYR A 53 5.93 -6.20 9.12
N HIS A 54 6.40 -6.13 10.37
CA HIS A 54 5.51 -5.95 11.53
C HIS A 54 4.78 -4.60 11.53
N TYR A 55 5.39 -3.58 10.94
CA TYR A 55 4.83 -2.24 10.85
C TYR A 55 4.29 -1.90 9.46
N ALA A 56 4.13 -2.88 8.57
CA ALA A 56 3.75 -2.64 7.17
C ALA A 56 2.42 -1.88 7.04
N ALA A 57 1.40 -2.26 7.81
CA ALA A 57 0.12 -1.54 7.84
C ALA A 57 0.29 -0.07 8.29
N THR A 58 1.10 0.15 9.33
CA THR A 58 1.38 1.49 9.86
C THR A 58 2.10 2.34 8.80
N LEU A 59 3.13 1.76 8.18
CA LEU A 59 3.92 2.41 7.13
C LEU A 59 3.07 2.68 5.88
N LEU A 60 2.17 1.79 5.51
CA LEU A 60 1.24 1.97 4.39
C LEU A 60 0.38 3.22 4.59
N PHE A 61 -0.32 3.28 5.73
CA PHE A 61 -1.21 4.41 6.01
C PHE A 61 -0.43 5.71 6.24
N LEU A 62 0.77 5.65 6.82
CA LEU A 62 1.64 6.82 6.94
C LEU A 62 2.10 7.32 5.56
N THR A 63 2.47 6.41 4.67
CA THR A 63 2.85 6.74 3.28
C THR A 63 1.69 7.36 2.50
N LEU A 64 0.48 6.81 2.65
CA LEU A 64 -0.74 7.39 2.06
C LEU A 64 -1.06 8.77 2.66
N GLY A 65 -0.83 8.97 3.95
CA GLY A 65 -1.00 10.27 4.61
C GLY A 65 -0.04 11.33 4.08
N ILE A 66 1.25 10.98 3.92
CA ILE A 66 2.25 11.87 3.32
C ILE A 66 1.88 12.21 1.87
N LEU A 67 1.45 11.23 1.08
CA LEU A 67 0.99 11.44 -0.29
C LEU A 67 -0.20 12.42 -0.35
N GLN A 68 -1.19 12.24 0.53
CA GLN A 68 -2.37 13.12 0.61
C GLN A 68 -2.01 14.54 1.07
N ILE A 69 -1.05 14.71 1.99
CA ILE A 69 -0.50 16.03 2.35
C ILE A 69 0.19 16.67 1.14
N HIS A 70 1.01 15.92 0.41
CA HIS A 70 1.65 16.45 -0.79
C HIS A 70 0.62 16.94 -1.81
N ILE A 71 -0.41 16.13 -2.08
CA ILE A 71 -1.52 16.49 -2.97
C ILE A 71 -2.23 17.75 -2.49
N TYR A 72 -2.49 17.86 -1.18
CA TYR A 72 -3.08 19.05 -0.59
C TYR A 72 -2.24 20.29 -0.88
N LEU A 73 -0.93 20.23 -0.57
CA LEU A 73 0.00 21.35 -0.76
C LEU A 73 0.13 21.76 -2.23
N GLU A 74 0.06 20.79 -3.15
CA GLU A 74 0.11 21.01 -4.58
C GLU A 74 -1.18 21.72 -5.06
N LEU A 75 -2.36 21.24 -4.65
CA LEU A 75 -3.65 21.84 -5.01
C LEU A 75 -3.89 23.21 -4.36
N SER A 76 -3.30 23.48 -3.20
CA SER A 76 -3.38 24.79 -2.54
C SER A 76 -2.31 25.77 -3.02
N GLY A 77 -1.34 25.34 -3.83
CA GLY A 77 -0.19 26.15 -4.24
C GLY A 77 0.86 26.39 -3.14
N GLU A 78 0.62 25.87 -1.93
CA GLU A 78 1.48 26.05 -0.75
C GLU A 78 2.79 25.24 -0.83
N ILE A 79 2.88 24.29 -1.76
CA ILE A 79 4.06 23.44 -1.94
C ILE A 79 5.34 24.26 -2.23
N GLN A 80 5.20 25.49 -2.74
CA GLN A 80 6.31 26.44 -2.95
C GLN A 80 7.01 26.84 -1.65
N PHE A 81 6.28 26.89 -0.54
CA PHE A 81 6.82 27.22 0.78
C PHE A 81 7.51 26.03 1.46
N TYR A 82 7.20 24.80 1.04
CA TYR A 82 7.70 23.57 1.63
C TYR A 82 8.61 22.81 0.67
N ARG A 83 9.78 23.40 0.39
CA ARG A 83 10.77 22.88 -0.57
C ARG A 83 11.18 21.43 -0.34
N TYR A 84 11.23 20.95 0.89
CA TYR A 84 11.59 19.55 1.17
C TYR A 84 10.50 18.53 0.77
N PHE A 85 9.25 18.96 0.59
CA PHE A 85 8.16 18.09 0.18
C PHE A 85 8.12 17.85 -1.34
N PHE A 86 8.74 18.71 -2.15
CA PHE A 86 8.66 18.56 -3.61
C PHE A 86 9.24 17.20 -4.07
N GLY A 87 8.43 16.43 -4.80
CA GLY A 87 8.82 15.12 -5.31
C GLY A 87 8.77 13.97 -4.30
N ILE A 88 8.45 14.20 -3.02
CA ILE A 88 8.36 13.12 -2.02
C ILE A 88 7.24 12.12 -2.33
N HIS A 89 6.24 12.54 -3.11
CA HIS A 89 5.14 11.67 -3.54
C HIS A 89 5.63 10.48 -4.39
N ILE A 90 6.71 10.61 -5.16
CA ILE A 90 7.25 9.54 -6.02
C ILE A 90 7.79 8.35 -5.22
N PRO A 91 8.74 8.51 -4.28
CA PRO A 91 9.19 7.41 -3.43
C PRO A 91 8.04 6.84 -2.60
N CYS A 92 7.09 7.66 -2.16
CA CYS A 92 5.87 7.19 -1.49
C CYS A 92 5.04 6.28 -2.40
N LEU A 93 4.81 6.64 -3.67
CA LEU A 93 4.07 5.81 -4.62
C LEU A 93 4.76 4.46 -4.85
N PHE A 94 6.08 4.43 -4.98
CA PHE A 94 6.81 3.16 -5.08
C PHE A 94 6.73 2.29 -3.82
N LEU A 95 6.51 2.87 -2.64
CA LEU A 95 6.30 2.11 -1.39
C LEU A 95 4.91 1.51 -1.28
N ILE A 96 3.88 2.19 -1.81
CA ILE A 96 2.48 1.77 -1.62
C ILE A 96 2.26 0.34 -2.13
N GLY A 97 2.72 0.00 -3.33
CA GLY A 97 2.55 -1.34 -3.91
C GLY A 97 3.08 -2.48 -3.01
N PRO A 98 4.38 -2.48 -2.69
CA PRO A 98 4.99 -3.46 -1.77
C PRO A 98 4.31 -3.48 -0.39
N LEU A 99 3.98 -2.32 0.19
CA LEU A 99 3.36 -2.24 1.51
C LEU A 99 1.93 -2.81 1.52
N VAL A 100 1.12 -2.53 0.48
CA VAL A 100 -0.21 -3.12 0.32
C VAL A 100 -0.11 -4.63 0.15
N TYR A 101 0.87 -5.12 -0.61
CA TYR A 101 1.09 -6.55 -0.77
C TYR A 101 1.40 -7.25 0.55
N ILE A 102 2.28 -6.68 1.37
CA ILE A 102 2.62 -7.23 2.68
C ILE A 102 1.42 -7.16 3.62
N TYR A 103 0.71 -6.04 3.64
CA TYR A 103 -0.51 -5.88 4.43
C TYR A 103 -1.54 -6.95 4.09
N PHE A 104 -1.71 -7.24 2.79
CA PHE A 104 -2.59 -8.29 2.33
C PHE A 104 -2.10 -9.70 2.70
N GLU A 105 -0.79 -9.96 2.64
CA GLU A 105 -0.23 -11.23 3.11
C GLU A 105 -0.45 -11.45 4.61
N GLU A 106 -0.30 -10.40 5.42
CA GLU A 106 -0.57 -10.42 6.86
C GLU A 106 -2.06 -10.69 7.13
N MET A 107 -2.96 -10.00 6.42
CA MET A 107 -4.41 -10.23 6.50
C MET A 107 -4.80 -11.64 6.03
N GLY A 108 -4.05 -12.23 5.11
CA GLY A 108 -4.29 -13.59 4.63
C GLY A 108 -3.65 -14.70 5.48
N GLY A 109 -3.00 -14.37 6.60
CA GLY A 109 -2.30 -15.34 7.44
C GLY A 109 -1.13 -16.04 6.74
N GLY A 110 -0.48 -15.36 5.80
CA GLY A 110 0.64 -15.87 5.04
C GLY A 110 1.98 -15.88 5.78
N ASP A 111 2.89 -16.74 5.34
CA ASP A 111 4.27 -16.71 5.82
C ASP A 111 5.01 -15.48 5.26
N PHE A 112 5.39 -14.59 6.17
CA PHE A 112 6.04 -13.30 5.93
C PHE A 112 7.37 -13.36 5.16
N TYR A 113 8.00 -14.55 5.08
CA TYR A 113 9.36 -14.77 4.59
C TYR A 113 9.51 -14.80 3.06
N LYS A 114 8.43 -14.61 2.29
CA LYS A 114 8.47 -14.74 0.82
C LYS A 114 8.58 -13.43 0.05
N SER A 115 8.39 -12.28 0.69
CA SER A 115 8.53 -11.01 -0.04
C SER A 115 10.00 -10.58 -0.08
N ASN A 116 10.49 -10.27 -1.27
CA ASN A 116 11.88 -9.92 -1.49
C ASN A 116 12.11 -8.43 -1.16
N PRO A 117 13.09 -8.04 -0.31
CA PRO A 117 13.35 -6.63 0.02
C PRO A 117 13.69 -5.78 -1.22
N PHE A 118 14.12 -6.40 -2.34
CA PHE A 118 14.34 -5.68 -3.60
C PHE A 118 13.10 -4.95 -4.13
N HIS A 119 11.89 -5.33 -3.71
CA HIS A 119 10.66 -4.60 -4.06
C HIS A 119 10.60 -3.17 -3.51
N PHE A 120 11.38 -2.84 -2.47
CA PHE A 120 11.49 -1.48 -1.91
C PHE A 120 12.58 -0.63 -2.57
N PHE A 121 13.47 -1.25 -3.35
CA PHE A 121 14.60 -0.59 -3.99
C PHE A 121 14.18 0.58 -4.91
N PRO A 122 13.10 0.48 -5.73
CA PRO A 122 12.66 1.60 -6.56
C PRO A 122 12.34 2.86 -5.75
N SER A 123 11.76 2.71 -4.55
CA SER A 123 11.50 3.86 -3.68
C SER A 123 12.80 4.53 -3.22
N LEU A 124 13.76 3.75 -2.72
CA LEU A 124 15.05 4.30 -2.28
C LEU A 124 15.80 4.99 -3.42
N VAL A 125 15.89 4.35 -4.58
CA VAL A 125 16.54 4.93 -5.77
C VAL A 125 15.85 6.22 -6.18
N SER A 126 14.51 6.25 -6.22
CA SER A 126 13.78 7.47 -6.58
C SER A 126 13.99 8.60 -5.57
N LEU A 127 14.07 8.29 -4.27
CA LEU A 127 14.38 9.28 -3.23
C LEU A 127 15.75 9.92 -3.46
N PHE A 128 16.79 9.11 -3.68
CA PHE A 128 18.13 9.62 -3.97
C PHE A 128 18.19 10.39 -5.28
N PHE A 129 17.57 9.87 -6.34
CA PHE A 129 17.51 10.52 -7.64
C PHE A 129 16.90 11.92 -7.56
N ILE A 130 15.73 12.04 -6.92
CA ILE A 130 15.02 13.33 -6.77
C ILE A 130 15.81 14.30 -5.92
N TYR A 131 16.48 13.84 -4.86
CA TYR A 131 17.24 14.72 -3.98
C TYR A 131 18.56 15.19 -4.60
N LEU A 132 19.25 14.33 -5.35
CA LEU A 132 20.56 14.63 -5.95
C LEU A 132 20.48 15.45 -7.23
N ILE A 133 19.44 15.24 -8.05
CA ILE A 133 19.32 15.84 -9.40
C ILE A 133 18.39 17.07 -9.38
N ARG A 134 17.92 17.48 -8.20
CA ARG A 134 17.00 18.61 -8.06
C ARG A 134 17.62 19.92 -8.56
N PRO A 135 16.88 20.74 -9.33
CA PRO A 135 17.29 22.12 -9.65
C PRO A 135 17.46 22.97 -8.38
N THR A 136 18.51 23.81 -8.34
CA THR A 136 18.87 24.65 -7.19
C THR A 136 17.84 25.73 -6.84
N ASP A 137 16.99 26.10 -7.82
CA ASP A 137 16.16 27.30 -7.71
C ASP A 137 14.71 27.01 -7.28
N PHE A 138 14.34 25.74 -7.10
CA PHE A 138 13.03 25.29 -6.57
C PHE A 138 11.80 25.91 -7.25
N SER A 139 11.95 26.51 -8.42
CA SER A 139 10.85 27.09 -9.18
C SER A 139 9.98 25.95 -9.69
N LEU A 140 8.88 25.68 -8.99
CA LEU A 140 7.78 24.90 -9.54
C LEU A 140 7.35 25.58 -10.84
N PHE A 141 7.44 24.84 -11.94
CA PHE A 141 7.03 25.35 -13.24
C PHE A 141 5.57 25.79 -13.13
N PRO A 142 5.26 27.07 -13.42
CA PRO A 142 3.88 27.48 -13.55
C PRO A 142 3.25 26.63 -14.64
N LEU A 143 2.08 26.07 -14.33
CA LEU A 143 1.27 25.28 -15.25
C LEU A 143 1.21 26.00 -16.61
N GLY A 144 1.97 25.54 -17.60
CA GLY A 144 1.83 25.94 -19.00
C GLY A 144 2.85 26.89 -19.65
N LEU A 145 4.09 27.07 -19.17
CA LEU A 145 5.11 27.82 -19.93
C LEU A 145 6.43 27.07 -20.09
N SER A 146 6.60 26.52 -21.30
CA SER A 146 7.81 25.92 -21.82
C SER A 146 8.99 26.90 -21.80
N ILE A 147 10.02 26.59 -21.03
CA ILE A 147 11.35 27.17 -21.22
C ILE A 147 12.29 26.01 -21.51
N TRP A 148 12.45 25.75 -22.80
CA TRP A 148 13.42 24.81 -23.37
C TRP A 148 14.84 25.21 -22.98
N ASN A 149 15.56 24.33 -22.26
CA ASN A 149 16.93 23.92 -22.63
C ASN A 149 17.70 23.09 -21.58
N GLN A 150 17.27 22.99 -20.31
CA GLN A 150 17.89 22.05 -19.35
C GLN A 150 16.89 21.38 -18.40
N THR A 151 15.70 21.95 -18.29
CA THR A 151 14.64 21.54 -17.36
C THR A 151 13.73 20.44 -17.93
N ASP A 152 13.61 20.34 -19.26
CA ASP A 152 12.73 19.37 -19.93
C ASP A 152 13.14 17.92 -19.68
N ASN A 153 14.44 17.63 -19.59
CA ASN A 153 14.92 16.27 -19.33
C ASN A 153 14.57 15.83 -17.91
N PHE A 154 14.67 16.72 -16.92
CA PHE A 154 14.29 16.39 -15.55
C PHE A 154 12.78 16.20 -15.42
N GLU A 155 11.98 17.08 -16.03
CA GLU A 155 10.52 16.99 -16.05
C GLU A 155 10.04 15.69 -16.70
N SER A 156 10.60 15.33 -17.86
CA SER A 156 10.30 14.07 -18.54
C SER A 156 10.62 12.86 -17.68
N MET A 157 11.77 12.86 -16.98
CA MET A 157 12.16 11.78 -16.07
C MET A 157 11.25 11.68 -14.85
N ILE A 158 10.81 12.81 -14.30
CA ILE A 158 9.84 12.86 -13.19
C ILE A 158 8.49 12.28 -13.62
N HIS A 159 7.98 12.67 -14.79
CA HIS A 159 6.76 12.10 -15.35
C HIS A 159 6.88 10.61 -15.64
N PHE A 160 8.03 10.17 -16.16
CA PHE A 160 8.31 8.75 -16.37
C PHE A 160 8.31 7.96 -15.06
N LEU A 161 9.03 8.45 -14.03
CA LEU A 161 9.06 7.85 -12.69
C LEU A 161 7.66 7.76 -12.08
N LEU A 162 6.86 8.83 -12.22
CA LEU A 162 5.51 8.90 -11.70
C LEU A 162 4.58 7.90 -12.39
N GLY A 163 4.61 7.84 -13.72
CA GLY A 163 3.87 6.86 -14.50
C GLY A 163 4.26 5.42 -14.15
N PHE A 164 5.56 5.15 -14.04
CA PHE A 164 6.07 3.84 -13.64
C PHE A 164 5.65 3.46 -12.20
N ALA A 165 5.66 4.40 -11.26
CA ALA A 165 5.21 4.17 -9.89
C ALA A 165 3.74 3.77 -9.83
N ILE A 166 2.87 4.48 -10.55
CA ILE A 166 1.43 4.18 -10.56
C ILE A 166 1.14 2.85 -11.26
N LEU A 167 1.82 2.54 -12.37
CA LEU A 167 1.72 1.24 -13.02
C LEU A 167 2.21 0.10 -12.13
N SER A 168 3.26 0.33 -11.33
CA SER A 168 3.73 -0.63 -10.33
C SER A 168 2.64 -0.92 -9.30
N ILE A 169 1.99 0.10 -8.73
CA ILE A 169 0.87 -0.07 -7.79
C ILE A 169 -0.26 -0.88 -8.43
N LEU A 170 -0.62 -0.57 -9.69
CA LEU A 170 -1.64 -1.32 -10.43
C LEU A 170 -1.25 -2.80 -10.57
N GLY A 171 0.01 -3.10 -10.91
CA GLY A 171 0.52 -4.46 -11.01
C GLY A 171 0.36 -5.25 -9.69
N TYR A 172 0.71 -4.65 -8.56
CA TYR A 172 0.49 -5.26 -7.24
C TYR A 172 -0.99 -5.50 -6.95
N MET A 173 -1.85 -4.50 -7.21
CA MET A 173 -3.28 -4.61 -6.96
C MET A 173 -3.95 -5.70 -7.81
N VAL A 174 -3.61 -5.79 -9.10
CA VAL A 174 -4.10 -6.85 -9.99
C VAL A 174 -3.59 -8.22 -9.53
N SER A 175 -2.33 -8.33 -9.10
CA SER A 175 -1.79 -9.58 -8.54
C SER A 175 -2.53 -10.03 -7.28
N ILE A 176 -2.85 -9.11 -6.37
CA ILE A 176 -3.63 -9.39 -5.16
C ILE A 176 -5.06 -9.81 -5.54
N PHE A 177 -5.71 -9.05 -6.44
CA PHE A 177 -7.06 -9.32 -6.91
C PHE A 177 -7.20 -10.70 -7.54
N THR A 178 -6.33 -11.03 -8.50
CA THR A 178 -6.33 -12.34 -9.16
C THR A 178 -6.16 -13.49 -8.17
N ARG A 179 -5.32 -13.31 -7.14
CA ARG A 179 -5.11 -14.32 -6.09
C ARG A 179 -6.34 -14.50 -5.19
N VAL A 180 -6.98 -13.41 -4.77
CA VAL A 180 -8.22 -13.46 -3.98
C VAL A 180 -9.34 -14.14 -4.76
N VAL A 181 -9.50 -13.77 -6.02
CA VAL A 181 -10.49 -14.37 -6.91
C VAL A 181 -10.24 -15.86 -7.07
N ARG A 182 -8.97 -16.27 -7.25
CA ARG A 182 -8.60 -17.69 -7.30
C ARG A 182 -8.95 -18.43 -6.00
N TRP A 183 -8.75 -17.82 -4.83
CA TRP A 183 -9.13 -18.43 -3.56
C TRP A 183 -10.64 -18.60 -3.43
N LYS A 184 -11.43 -17.59 -3.82
CA LYS A 184 -12.89 -17.68 -3.82
C LYS A 184 -13.41 -18.81 -4.71
N PHE A 185 -12.90 -18.92 -5.95
CA PHE A 185 -13.34 -19.96 -6.89
C PHE A 185 -12.79 -21.34 -6.56
N GLY A 186 -11.60 -21.44 -5.98
CA GLY A 186 -10.99 -22.70 -5.56
C GLY A 186 -11.66 -23.33 -4.32
N SER A 187 -12.38 -22.53 -3.53
CA SER A 187 -13.06 -23.02 -2.34
C SER A 187 -14.52 -23.40 -2.64
N LYS A 188 -14.77 -24.66 -2.99
CA LYS A 188 -16.11 -25.23 -3.26
C LYS A 188 -17.04 -25.34 -2.03
N GLY A 189 -16.92 -24.48 -1.01
CA GLY A 189 -17.72 -24.55 0.23
C GLY A 189 -18.17 -23.18 0.72
N LYS A 190 -19.15 -23.16 1.65
CA LYS A 190 -19.82 -22.01 2.31
C LYS A 190 -18.88 -20.94 2.92
N LEU A 191 -18.01 -20.33 2.13
CA LEU A 191 -17.08 -19.26 2.52
C LEU A 191 -17.67 -17.87 2.21
N GLU A 192 -18.99 -17.77 2.09
CA GLU A 192 -19.63 -16.63 1.42
C GLU A 192 -19.75 -15.38 2.29
N SER A 193 -19.85 -15.52 3.63
CA SER A 193 -20.18 -14.38 4.49
C SER A 193 -19.01 -13.40 4.68
N SER A 194 -17.79 -13.89 4.93
CA SER A 194 -16.65 -13.02 5.27
C SER A 194 -15.85 -12.54 4.05
N PHE A 195 -15.91 -13.24 2.92
CA PHE A 195 -15.18 -12.86 1.70
C PHE A 195 -15.80 -11.67 0.96
N PHE A 196 -17.13 -11.55 0.97
CA PHE A 196 -17.83 -10.51 0.24
C PHE A 196 -17.36 -9.08 0.61
N PRO A 197 -17.35 -8.65 1.89
CA PRO A 197 -16.94 -7.30 2.24
C PRO A 197 -15.50 -6.99 1.83
N LEU A 198 -14.59 -7.96 1.93
CA LEU A 198 -13.20 -7.75 1.51
C LEU A 198 -13.07 -7.65 -0.01
N ILE A 199 -13.78 -8.48 -0.77
CA ILE A 199 -13.77 -8.39 -2.24
C ILE A 199 -14.32 -7.03 -2.69
N CYS A 200 -15.39 -6.54 -2.06
CA CYS A 200 -15.91 -5.20 -2.32
C CYS A 200 -14.84 -4.13 -2.05
N LEU A 201 -14.13 -4.22 -0.92
CA LEU A 201 -13.04 -3.30 -0.57
C LEU A 201 -11.88 -3.37 -1.57
N LEU A 202 -11.55 -4.58 -2.05
CA LEU A 202 -10.48 -4.80 -3.02
C LEU A 202 -10.84 -4.28 -4.42
N VAL A 203 -12.08 -4.52 -4.87
CA VAL A 203 -12.62 -3.96 -6.12
C VAL A 203 -12.62 -2.43 -6.05
N TYR A 204 -13.07 -1.86 -4.93
CA TYR A 204 -13.06 -0.42 -4.73
C TYR A 204 -11.64 0.14 -4.70
N SER A 205 -10.70 -0.55 -4.06
CA SER A 205 -9.28 -0.18 -4.07
C SER A 205 -8.68 -0.22 -5.48
N LEU A 206 -9.01 -1.25 -6.28
CA LEU A 206 -8.59 -1.34 -7.68
C LEU A 206 -9.18 -0.19 -8.51
N PHE A 207 -10.45 0.14 -8.30
CA PHE A 207 -11.10 1.28 -8.94
C PHE A 207 -10.40 2.61 -8.63
N VAL A 208 -10.01 2.84 -7.37
CA VAL A 208 -9.24 4.02 -6.97
C VAL A 208 -7.90 4.08 -7.71
N VAL A 209 -7.15 2.97 -7.76
CA VAL A 209 -5.86 2.92 -8.46
C VAL A 209 -6.03 3.15 -9.97
N VAL A 210 -7.02 2.54 -10.61
CA VAL A 210 -7.32 2.78 -12.03
C VAL A 210 -7.68 4.23 -12.29
N SER A 211 -8.42 4.87 -11.37
CA SER A 211 -8.74 6.29 -11.48
C SER A 211 -7.49 7.17 -11.42
N PHE A 212 -6.51 6.85 -10.56
CA PHE A 212 -5.21 7.53 -10.56
C PHE A 212 -4.39 7.27 -11.83
N VAL A 213 -4.40 6.03 -12.36
CA VAL A 213 -3.73 5.71 -13.63
C VAL A 213 -4.29 6.56 -14.76
N ILE A 214 -5.63 6.57 -14.90
CA ILE A 214 -6.30 7.34 -15.96
C ILE A 214 -6.04 8.83 -15.78
N SER A 215 -6.14 9.31 -14.54
CA SER A 215 -5.91 10.71 -14.22
C SER A 215 -4.47 11.16 -14.51
N GLN A 216 -3.49 10.32 -14.23
CA GLN A 216 -2.08 10.68 -14.40
C GLN A 216 -1.64 10.60 -15.86
N LEU A 217 -2.13 9.62 -16.62
CA LEU A 217 -1.66 9.36 -17.98
C LEU A 217 -2.47 10.10 -19.06
N PHE A 218 -3.76 10.36 -18.84
CA PHE A 218 -4.65 10.85 -19.89
C PHE A 218 -5.35 12.16 -19.52
N PHE A 219 -5.89 12.27 -18.29
CA PHE A 219 -6.76 13.40 -17.94
C PHE A 219 -6.56 13.89 -16.50
N MET A 220 -5.68 14.89 -16.33
CA MET A 220 -5.41 15.51 -15.02
C MET A 220 -6.68 16.11 -14.37
N LEU A 221 -7.70 16.48 -15.16
CA LEU A 221 -9.00 16.94 -14.66
C LEU A 221 -9.71 15.90 -13.77
N LEU A 222 -9.45 14.61 -13.97
CA LEU A 222 -10.02 13.53 -13.16
C LEU A 222 -9.31 13.35 -11.81
N PHE A 223 -8.21 14.09 -11.57
CA PHE A 223 -7.38 13.91 -10.38
C PHE A 223 -8.13 14.22 -9.10
N GLY A 224 -8.99 15.24 -9.11
CA GLY A 224 -9.86 15.55 -7.97
C GLY A 224 -10.83 14.42 -7.62
N VAL A 225 -11.35 13.72 -8.65
CA VAL A 225 -12.24 12.56 -8.46
C VAL A 225 -11.47 11.38 -7.88
N ALA A 226 -10.26 11.12 -8.37
CA ALA A 226 -9.38 10.08 -7.83
C ALA A 226 -9.01 10.33 -6.36
N CYS A 227 -8.72 11.58 -6.00
CA CYS A 227 -8.46 12.00 -4.62
C CYS A 227 -9.69 11.78 -3.72
N PHE A 228 -10.87 12.14 -4.20
CA PHE A 228 -12.12 11.89 -3.47
C PHE A 228 -12.36 10.39 -3.26
N ALA A 229 -12.15 9.57 -4.30
CA ALA A 229 -12.30 8.13 -4.20
C ALA A 229 -11.30 7.51 -3.20
N LEU A 230 -10.06 8.01 -3.15
CA LEU A 230 -9.08 7.58 -2.15
C LEU A 230 -9.46 7.97 -0.73
N THR A 231 -9.90 9.21 -0.51
CA THR A 231 -10.37 9.67 0.81
C THR A 231 -11.58 8.84 1.27
N SER A 232 -12.53 8.57 0.36
CA SER A 232 -13.68 7.70 0.62
C SER A 232 -13.25 6.27 0.98
N LEU A 233 -12.28 5.69 0.26
CA LEU A 233 -11.71 4.37 0.57
C LEU A 233 -11.10 4.33 1.97
N LEU A 234 -10.33 5.35 2.35
CA LEU A 234 -9.72 5.44 3.68
C LEU A 234 -10.77 5.54 4.79
N ILE A 235 -11.83 6.33 4.59
CA ILE A 235 -12.95 6.43 5.53
C ILE A 235 -13.66 5.07 5.64
N LEU A 236 -13.88 4.39 4.52
CA LEU A 236 -14.51 3.07 4.51
C LEU A 236 -13.66 2.04 5.27
N ILE A 237 -12.34 2.04 5.09
CA ILE A 237 -11.41 1.19 5.85
C ILE A 237 -11.50 1.49 7.35
N LEU A 238 -11.55 2.77 7.74
CA LEU A 238 -11.68 3.17 9.14
C LEU A 238 -13.00 2.71 9.74
N LEU A 239 -14.12 2.95 9.06
CA LEU A 239 -15.45 2.51 9.50
C LEU A 239 -15.52 0.99 9.62
N PHE A 240 -14.93 0.27 8.66
CA PHE A 240 -14.86 -1.18 8.68
C PHE A 240 -14.07 -1.68 9.90
N LYS A 241 -12.93 -1.05 10.20
CA LYS A 241 -12.12 -1.37 11.37
C LYS A 241 -12.85 -1.09 12.69
N MET A 242 -13.66 -0.02 12.76
CA MET A 242 -14.40 0.35 13.97
C MET A 242 -15.61 -0.55 14.21
N ASN A 243 -16.40 -0.84 13.18
CA ASN A 243 -17.71 -1.49 13.30
C ASN A 243 -17.64 -3.02 13.16
N HIS A 244 -16.63 -3.56 12.47
CA HIS A 244 -16.57 -4.97 12.09
C HIS A 244 -15.25 -5.63 12.49
N LYS A 245 -14.91 -5.56 13.78
CA LYS A 245 -13.68 -6.15 14.35
C LYS A 245 -13.55 -7.66 14.09
N GLU A 246 -14.66 -8.36 13.88
CA GLU A 246 -14.71 -9.81 13.65
C GLU A 246 -14.39 -10.22 12.20
N VAL A 247 -14.48 -9.31 11.23
CA VAL A 247 -14.32 -9.71 9.81
C VAL A 247 -12.88 -10.01 9.46
N ILE A 248 -11.91 -9.26 10.00
CA ILE A 248 -10.48 -9.52 9.79
C ILE A 248 -10.06 -10.90 10.34
N PRO A 249 -10.34 -11.28 11.60
CA PRO A 249 -9.98 -12.60 12.10
C PRO A 249 -10.75 -13.74 11.41
N ASN A 250 -12.03 -13.54 11.06
CA ASN A 250 -12.79 -14.53 10.29
C ASN A 250 -12.16 -14.74 8.91
N PHE A 251 -11.83 -13.66 8.20
CA PHE A 251 -11.13 -13.72 6.92
C PHE A 251 -9.75 -14.40 7.03
N GLN A 252 -8.95 -14.08 8.05
CA GLN A 252 -7.67 -14.76 8.31
C GLN A 252 -7.84 -16.27 8.43
N SER A 253 -8.85 -16.71 9.21
CA SER A 253 -9.12 -18.14 9.40
C SER A 253 -9.51 -18.83 8.09
N GLU A 254 -10.36 -18.17 7.29
CA GLU A 254 -10.88 -18.69 6.04
C GLU A 254 -9.81 -18.72 4.93
N VAL A 255 -8.99 -17.68 4.79
CA VAL A 255 -7.86 -17.67 3.86
C VAL A 255 -6.83 -18.71 4.24
N ARG A 256 -6.56 -18.91 5.54
CA ARG A 256 -5.63 -19.96 5.98
C ARG A 256 -6.10 -21.34 5.53
N LEU A 257 -7.40 -21.61 5.62
CA LEU A 257 -8.01 -22.84 5.10
C LEU A 257 -7.90 -22.94 3.57
N ALA A 258 -8.16 -21.85 2.84
CA ALA A 258 -8.02 -21.82 1.39
C ALA A 258 -6.57 -22.05 0.92
N ARG A 259 -5.59 -21.41 1.58
CA ARG A 259 -4.15 -21.59 1.32
C ARG A 259 -3.67 -22.99 1.66
N TYR A 260 -4.18 -23.59 2.74
CA TYR A 260 -3.87 -24.97 3.08
C TYR A 260 -4.34 -25.93 1.99
N LYS A 261 -5.57 -25.74 1.47
CA LYS A 261 -6.08 -26.50 0.33
C LYS A 261 -5.25 -26.29 -0.93
N GLU A 262 -4.88 -25.05 -1.25
CA GLU A 262 -4.02 -24.74 -2.40
C GLU A 262 -2.64 -25.41 -2.29
N SER A 263 -2.03 -25.38 -1.11
CA SER A 263 -0.72 -26.00 -0.86
C SER A 263 -0.78 -27.52 -0.94
N ARG A 264 -1.84 -28.15 -0.43
CA ARG A 264 -2.06 -29.60 -0.50
C ARG A 264 -2.29 -30.08 -1.94
N LEU A 265 -3.02 -29.30 -2.74
CA LEU A 265 -3.23 -29.60 -4.16
C LEU A 265 -1.95 -29.44 -5.00
N ARG A 266 -1.04 -28.53 -4.61
CA ARG A 266 0.28 -28.40 -5.24
C ARG A 266 1.29 -29.46 -4.81
N GLY A 267 1.11 -30.07 -3.63
CA GLY A 267 1.96 -31.16 -3.14
C GLY A 267 1.51 -32.56 -3.57
N LEU A 268 0.33 -32.67 -4.21
CA LEU A 268 -0.13 -33.89 -4.88
C LEU A 268 0.32 -33.80 -6.33
N ASP A 269 1.48 -34.39 -6.65
CA ASP A 269 1.87 -34.65 -8.04
C ASP A 269 0.84 -35.62 -8.65
N ILE A 270 -0.04 -35.09 -9.50
CA ILE A 270 -1.08 -35.86 -10.21
C ILE A 270 -0.46 -36.83 -11.23
N ASN A 271 0.85 -36.79 -11.44
CA ASN A 271 1.59 -37.65 -12.37
C ASN A 271 2.01 -39.02 -11.80
N GLN A 272 1.59 -39.40 -10.58
CA GLN A 272 1.87 -40.74 -10.02
C GLN A 272 0.70 -41.72 -10.12
N THR A 273 -0.40 -41.34 -10.75
CA THR A 273 -1.54 -42.23 -11.00
C THR A 273 -2.03 -42.10 -12.45
N LEU A 274 -1.25 -42.61 -13.39
CA LEU A 274 -1.71 -43.10 -14.69
C LEU A 274 -0.82 -44.27 -15.10
#